data_AF-A0A2R5L0G5-F1
#
_entry.id   AF-A0A2R5L0G5-F1
#
_cell.length_a   1.000
_cell.length_b   1.000
_cell.length_c   1.000
_cell.angle_alpha   90.00
_cell.angle_beta   90.00
_cell.angle_gamma   90.00
#
_symmetry.space_group_name_H-M   'P 1'
#
loop_
_entity.id
_entity.type
_entity.pdbx_description
1 polymer ?
#
loop_
_entity_poly.entity_id
_entity_poly.type
_entity_poly.pdbx_seq_one_letter_code
_entity_poly.pdbx_strand_id
1 'polypeptide(L)'
;MSTRGHANHGQGGSSYASGIAATTLPAVHVGPGVLYIVRAVRGECGCEFQCLYLDEHFGGSRCVCSHGWYLADDGTSCISESIWFHGQTTYLVLIVMGILVLILTSVISICLYTRYQRRKLEGIRNELVDGPDDQLTRIRASSGITEYNPNYEFGGGSCTIKDLKEIPRQNLTLVKALGQGAFGEVYQGYLKSFARDSVEMPVAVKTLTEMSSDQAEMDFLMEALIMSKFRHPNIVHFIGVCFGKLPRFIVLELLSGGDLKVFLRDSRPKPERPSSLVMRDLLLCAIDVAKGCAYLEDNHFIHRDIAARNCLLTTRGPGRVVKIADFGMARDIYRNDYYRKGGKAMLPVKWMPPEAFLDGIFTSKTDIWSFGV
;
A
#
# COMPACT_ATOMS: atom_id res chain seq x y z
N MET A 1 42.80 -50.46 22.10
CA MET A 1 42.83 -50.44 23.57
C MET A 1 42.00 -49.24 24.03
N SER A 2 41.03 -49.45 24.91
CA SER A 2 40.31 -48.36 25.56
C SER A 2 40.86 -48.25 26.97
N THR A 3 41.46 -47.12 27.33
CA THR A 3 41.99 -46.88 28.68
C THR A 3 40.96 -46.05 29.42
N ARG A 4 40.57 -46.45 30.64
CA ARG A 4 39.66 -45.67 31.48
C ARG A 4 40.35 -45.45 32.82
N GLY A 5 40.64 -44.20 33.15
CA GLY A 5 41.14 -43.81 34.46
C GLY A 5 40.00 -43.54 35.44
N HIS A 6 40.29 -43.65 36.74
CA HIS A 6 39.33 -43.46 37.81
C HIS A 6 38.82 -42.01 37.86
N ALA A 7 37.55 -41.83 38.22
CA ALA A 7 36.82 -40.55 38.12
C ALA A 7 37.45 -39.33 38.83
N ASN A 8 38.41 -39.52 39.77
CA ASN A 8 39.02 -38.42 40.51
C ASN A 8 40.50 -38.16 40.17
N HIS A 9 41.19 -39.03 39.41
CA HIS A 9 42.52 -38.76 38.86
C HIS A 9 42.69 -39.50 37.53
N GLY A 10 42.94 -38.74 36.44
CA GLY A 10 43.14 -39.24 35.08
C GLY A 10 41.83 -39.62 34.37
N GLN A 11 41.36 -38.82 33.42
CA GLN A 11 40.31 -39.25 32.48
C GLN A 11 40.97 -40.09 31.39
N GLY A 12 40.74 -41.40 31.42
CA GLY A 12 41.35 -42.34 30.47
C GLY A 12 41.05 -41.98 29.00
N GLY A 13 42.00 -42.32 28.13
CA GLY A 13 41.93 -42.14 26.68
C GLY A 13 41.89 -43.46 25.91
N SER A 14 41.64 -43.44 24.61
CA SER A 14 41.67 -44.65 23.78
C SER A 14 42.96 -44.69 22.97
N SER A 15 43.70 -45.80 23.03
CA SER A 15 44.94 -45.98 22.26
C SER A 15 44.82 -47.19 21.34
N TYR A 16 45.11 -47.01 20.05
CA TYR A 16 45.19 -48.11 19.08
C TYR A 16 46.66 -48.40 18.80
N ALA A 17 47.08 -49.66 18.94
CA ALA A 17 48.45 -50.08 18.62
C ALA A 17 48.41 -51.02 17.40
N SER A 18 49.01 -50.57 16.31
CA SER A 18 49.35 -51.37 15.13
C SER A 18 50.86 -51.27 14.95
N GLY A 19 51.56 -52.39 15.15
CA GLY A 19 52.92 -52.72 14.70
C GLY A 19 54.12 -51.82 15.05
N ILE A 20 54.01 -50.48 15.04
CA ILE A 20 55.17 -49.58 14.93
C ILE A 20 55.06 -48.32 15.82
N ALA A 21 53.91 -47.95 16.37
CA ALA A 21 53.81 -46.87 17.37
C ALA A 21 52.49 -46.89 18.16
N ALA A 22 52.55 -46.53 19.44
CA ALA A 22 51.38 -46.18 20.24
C ALA A 22 51.54 -44.72 20.70
N THR A 23 50.60 -43.86 20.30
CA THR A 23 50.62 -42.44 20.69
C THR A 23 49.70 -42.27 21.89
N THR A 24 50.25 -41.91 23.04
CA THR A 24 49.47 -41.56 24.23
C THR A 24 49.52 -40.05 24.43
N LEU A 25 48.36 -39.43 24.52
CA LEU A 25 48.27 -38.03 24.96
C LEU A 25 48.43 -38.02 26.49
N PRO A 26 49.29 -37.15 27.07
CA PRO A 26 49.46 -37.08 28.51
C PRO A 26 48.13 -36.67 29.18
N ALA A 27 47.75 -37.39 30.24
CA ALA A 27 46.57 -37.03 31.01
C ALA A 27 46.79 -35.70 31.75
N VAL A 28 45.73 -34.89 31.86
CA VAL A 28 45.76 -33.53 32.44
C VAL A 28 46.09 -33.52 33.95
N HIS A 29 46.03 -34.67 34.64
CA HIS A 29 46.34 -34.79 36.07
C HIS A 29 47.37 -35.91 36.32
N VAL A 30 48.37 -35.64 37.17
CA VAL A 30 49.45 -36.57 37.52
C VAL A 30 49.01 -37.48 38.68
N GLY A 31 49.03 -38.80 38.47
CA GLY A 31 48.73 -39.82 39.49
C GLY A 31 48.75 -41.24 38.92
N PRO A 32 48.84 -42.29 39.75
CA PRO A 32 48.80 -43.67 39.28
C PRO A 32 47.43 -43.99 38.65
N GLY A 33 47.44 -44.56 37.44
CA GLY A 33 46.26 -45.02 36.71
C GLY A 33 46.41 -46.46 36.22
N VAL A 34 45.29 -47.14 35.95
CA VAL A 34 45.27 -48.52 35.47
C VAL A 34 44.92 -48.56 33.98
N LEU A 35 45.68 -49.34 33.20
CA LEU A 35 45.45 -49.58 31.78
C LEU A 35 44.68 -50.89 31.61
N TYR A 36 43.47 -50.82 31.06
CA TYR A 36 42.72 -52.02 30.65
C TYR A 36 42.91 -52.26 29.16
N ILE A 37 43.41 -53.43 28.81
CA ILE A 37 43.54 -53.87 27.41
C ILE A 37 42.38 -54.83 27.15
N VAL A 38 41.25 -54.28 26.70
CA VAL A 38 40.12 -55.10 26.25
C VAL A 38 40.35 -55.54 24.82
N ARG A 39 40.23 -56.84 24.56
CA ARG A 39 40.48 -57.46 23.26
C ARG A 39 39.27 -57.24 22.35
N ALA A 40 39.51 -56.88 21.09
CA ALA A 40 38.45 -56.93 20.07
C ALA A 40 38.08 -58.39 19.82
N VAL A 41 36.79 -58.72 19.87
CA VAL A 41 36.27 -60.08 19.68
C VAL A 41 35.56 -60.16 18.33
N ARG A 42 35.70 -61.31 17.67
CA ARG A 42 34.98 -61.65 16.43
C ARG A 42 33.91 -62.69 16.75
N GLY A 43 32.69 -62.44 16.30
CA GLY A 43 31.61 -63.45 16.27
C GLY A 43 30.69 -63.54 17.49
N GLU A 44 30.98 -62.87 18.60
CA GLU A 44 30.16 -63.00 19.83
C GLU A 44 29.13 -61.87 20.04
N CYS A 45 29.19 -60.80 19.26
CA CYS A 45 28.53 -59.51 19.55
C CYS A 45 27.69 -58.97 18.37
N GLY A 46 27.37 -59.81 17.38
CA GLY A 46 26.43 -59.49 16.30
C GLY A 46 26.95 -58.52 15.21
N CYS A 47 28.14 -57.95 15.34
CA CYS A 47 28.75 -57.11 14.30
C CYS A 47 29.35 -57.94 13.16
N GLU A 48 29.27 -57.42 11.94
CA GLU A 48 29.76 -58.11 10.74
C GLU A 48 31.29 -58.35 10.75
N PHE A 49 32.08 -57.40 11.25
CA PHE A 49 33.55 -57.51 11.23
C PHE A 49 34.19 -57.70 12.61
N GLN A 50 34.14 -56.69 13.48
CA GLN A 50 34.66 -56.75 14.85
C GLN A 50 33.81 -55.88 15.76
N CYS A 51 33.71 -56.25 17.04
CA CYS A 51 33.09 -55.39 18.04
C CYS A 51 34.11 -55.02 19.12
N LEU A 52 33.99 -53.79 19.60
CA LEU A 52 34.72 -53.25 20.72
C LEU A 52 33.79 -53.15 21.92
N TYR A 53 34.08 -53.91 22.98
CA TYR A 53 33.39 -53.74 24.25
C TYR A 53 33.86 -52.45 24.93
N LEU A 54 32.88 -51.66 25.38
CA LEU A 54 33.10 -50.34 25.98
C LEU A 54 33.23 -50.39 27.51
N ASP A 55 32.94 -51.54 28.14
CA ASP A 55 32.91 -51.71 29.60
C ASP A 55 33.43 -53.08 30.07
N GLU A 56 33.92 -53.15 31.30
CA GLU A 56 34.47 -54.34 31.98
C GLU A 56 33.41 -55.43 32.19
N HIS A 57 32.13 -55.03 32.28
CA HIS A 57 30.98 -55.93 32.44
C HIS A 57 30.37 -56.37 31.10
N PHE A 58 31.01 -56.08 29.96
CA PHE A 58 30.53 -56.39 28.60
C PHE A 58 29.14 -55.79 28.25
N GLY A 59 28.67 -54.78 28.98
CA GLY A 59 27.31 -54.23 28.87
C GLY A 59 27.03 -53.37 27.62
N GLY A 60 28.05 -53.00 26.86
CA GLY A 60 27.89 -52.24 25.60
C GLY A 60 29.02 -52.53 24.62
N SER A 61 28.66 -52.75 23.35
CA SER A 61 29.63 -52.98 22.27
C SER A 61 29.37 -52.04 21.09
N ARG A 62 30.43 -51.65 20.38
CA ARG A 62 30.36 -50.88 19.13
C ARG A 62 31.00 -51.68 18.00
N CYS A 63 30.29 -51.78 16.87
CA CYS A 63 30.81 -52.41 15.67
C CYS A 63 31.85 -51.54 14.98
N VAL A 64 32.92 -52.17 14.51
CA VAL A 64 33.99 -51.55 13.73
C VAL A 64 34.22 -52.37 12.46
N CYS A 65 34.37 -51.67 11.35
CA CYS A 65 34.61 -52.25 10.03
C CYS A 65 36.10 -52.26 9.67
N SER A 66 36.47 -53.09 8.69
CA SER A 66 37.83 -53.14 8.15
C SER A 66 38.19 -51.84 7.41
N HIS A 67 39.49 -51.65 7.14
CA HIS A 67 39.96 -50.49 6.40
C HIS A 67 39.27 -50.39 5.02
N GLY A 68 38.67 -49.23 4.70
CA GLY A 68 37.90 -49.01 3.47
C GLY A 68 36.41 -49.39 3.54
N TRP A 69 35.91 -49.70 4.74
CA TRP A 69 34.50 -50.03 4.99
C TRP A 69 33.94 -49.16 6.12
N TYR A 70 32.69 -48.75 5.99
CA TYR A 70 31.99 -47.88 6.93
C TYR A 70 30.81 -48.62 7.55
N LEU A 71 30.44 -48.25 8.77
CA LEU A 71 29.28 -48.83 9.45
C LEU A 71 28.00 -48.33 8.79
N ALA A 72 27.11 -49.23 8.41
CA ALA A 72 25.80 -48.92 7.87
C ALA A 72 24.88 -48.30 8.94
N ASP A 73 23.78 -47.69 8.50
CA ASP A 73 22.82 -47.01 9.39
C ASP A 73 22.11 -47.97 10.37
N ASP A 74 22.17 -49.29 10.13
CA ASP A 74 21.69 -50.32 11.05
C ASP A 74 22.60 -50.54 12.28
N GLY A 75 23.81 -49.95 12.26
CA GLY A 75 24.77 -50.02 13.35
C GLY A 75 25.52 -51.34 13.47
N THR A 76 25.31 -52.31 12.57
CA THR A 76 25.90 -53.66 12.65
C THR A 76 26.65 -54.11 11.40
N SER A 77 26.21 -53.66 10.22
CA SER A 77 26.77 -54.08 8.93
C SER A 77 27.84 -53.12 8.42
N CYS A 78 28.76 -53.66 7.62
CA CYS A 78 29.87 -52.92 7.02
C CYS A 78 29.62 -52.75 5.52
N ILE A 79 29.51 -51.50 5.06
CA ILE A 79 29.33 -51.15 3.66
C ILE A 79 30.63 -50.58 3.07
N SER A 80 30.93 -50.93 1.83
CA SER A 80 32.16 -50.48 1.18
C SER A 80 32.12 -48.98 0.91
N GLU A 81 33.29 -48.34 0.95
CA GLU A 81 33.48 -46.92 0.65
C GLU A 81 32.82 -46.49 -0.68
N SER A 82 32.83 -47.37 -1.69
CA SER A 82 32.19 -47.14 -2.99
C SER A 82 30.66 -47.01 -2.90
N ILE A 83 30.00 -47.84 -2.09
CA ILE A 83 28.53 -47.85 -1.95
C ILE A 83 28.07 -46.64 -1.13
N TRP A 84 28.82 -46.29 -0.08
CA TRP A 84 28.51 -45.13 0.76
C TRP A 84 28.59 -43.80 -0.01
N PHE A 85 29.66 -43.60 -0.80
CA PHE A 85 29.80 -42.41 -1.65
C PHE A 85 28.78 -42.36 -2.79
N HIS A 86 28.38 -43.50 -3.38
CA HIS A 86 27.32 -43.53 -4.40
C HIS A 86 25.95 -43.16 -3.83
N GLY A 87 25.61 -43.59 -2.61
CA GLY A 87 24.37 -43.18 -1.95
C GLY A 87 24.31 -41.67 -1.69
N GLN A 88 25.41 -41.08 -1.23
CA GLN A 88 25.46 -39.64 -0.93
C GLN A 88 25.45 -38.77 -2.20
N THR A 89 26.15 -39.19 -3.25
CA THR A 89 26.15 -38.46 -4.54
C THR A 89 24.80 -38.55 -5.24
N THR A 90 24.14 -39.69 -5.25
CA THR A 90 22.78 -39.83 -5.81
C THR A 90 21.77 -38.96 -5.08
N TYR A 91 21.83 -38.88 -3.74
CA TYR A 91 20.96 -38.01 -2.95
C TYR A 91 21.15 -36.52 -3.27
N LEU A 92 22.41 -36.06 -3.38
CA LEU A 92 22.71 -34.68 -3.76
C LEU A 92 22.24 -34.34 -5.18
N VAL A 93 22.41 -35.26 -6.13
CA VAL A 93 21.93 -35.09 -7.51
C VAL A 93 20.40 -34.96 -7.55
N LEU A 94 19.66 -35.74 -6.76
CA LEU A 94 18.20 -35.65 -6.68
C LEU A 94 17.72 -34.30 -6.13
N ILE A 95 18.39 -33.75 -5.11
CA ILE A 95 18.06 -32.42 -4.57
C ILE A 95 18.29 -31.33 -5.62
N VAL A 96 19.44 -31.35 -6.31
CA VAL A 96 19.77 -30.37 -7.35
C VAL A 96 18.75 -30.45 -8.49
N MET A 97 18.40 -31.65 -8.94
CA MET A 97 17.36 -31.85 -9.97
C MET A 97 15.99 -31.34 -9.53
N GLY A 98 15.60 -31.55 -8.26
CA GLY A 98 14.36 -31.02 -7.70
C GLY A 98 14.30 -29.50 -7.71
N ILE A 99 15.40 -28.83 -7.33
CA ILE A 99 15.51 -27.36 -7.36
C ILE A 99 15.41 -26.84 -8.80
N LEU A 100 16.08 -27.49 -9.76
CA LEU A 100 16.01 -27.10 -11.18
C LEU A 100 14.59 -27.21 -11.73
N VAL A 101 13.83 -28.24 -11.37
CA VAL A 101 12.42 -28.40 -11.78
C VAL A 101 11.53 -27.31 -11.17
N LEU A 102 11.74 -26.94 -9.90
CA LEU A 102 11.00 -25.83 -9.27
C LEU A 102 11.31 -24.48 -9.93
N ILE A 103 12.57 -24.23 -10.29
CA ILE A 103 12.95 -23.03 -11.04
C ILE A 103 12.29 -23.06 -12.44
N LEU A 104 12.34 -24.18 -13.15
CA LEU A 104 11.75 -24.28 -14.49
C LEU A 104 10.24 -24.05 -14.46
N THR A 105 9.52 -24.65 -13.50
CA THR A 105 8.06 -24.50 -13.35
C THR A 105 7.66 -23.09 -12.94
N SER A 106 8.44 -22.42 -12.09
CA SER A 106 8.20 -21.01 -11.73
C SER A 106 8.43 -20.08 -12.92
N VAL A 107 9.49 -20.28 -13.70
CA VAL A 107 9.76 -19.52 -14.94
C VAL A 107 8.66 -19.75 -15.97
N ILE A 108 8.20 -20.99 -16.16
CA ILE A 108 7.07 -21.30 -17.06
C ILE A 108 5.80 -20.59 -16.56
N SER A 109 5.52 -20.61 -15.27
CA SER A 109 4.35 -19.93 -14.68
C SER A 109 4.41 -18.41 -14.88
N ILE A 110 5.57 -17.80 -14.68
CA ILE A 110 5.80 -16.37 -14.94
C ILE A 110 5.67 -16.06 -16.44
N CYS A 111 6.20 -16.91 -17.32
CA CYS A 111 6.05 -16.78 -18.77
C CYS A 111 4.59 -16.92 -19.22
N LEU A 112 3.83 -17.86 -18.65
CA LEU A 112 2.41 -18.02 -18.93
C LEU A 112 1.60 -16.85 -18.39
N TYR A 113 1.92 -16.35 -17.19
CA TYR A 113 1.29 -15.16 -16.61
C TYR A 113 1.57 -13.90 -17.44
N THR A 114 2.82 -13.68 -17.86
CA THR A 114 3.19 -12.55 -18.73
C THR A 114 2.60 -12.69 -20.14
N ARG A 115 2.51 -13.90 -20.71
CA ARG A 115 1.79 -14.15 -21.96
C ARG A 115 0.28 -13.95 -21.83
N TYR A 116 -0.32 -14.33 -20.71
CA TYR A 116 -1.72 -14.06 -20.41
C TYR A 116 -1.99 -12.56 -20.30
N GLN A 117 -1.14 -11.82 -19.57
CA GLN A 117 -1.22 -10.37 -19.48
C GLN A 117 -1.03 -9.71 -20.85
N ARG A 118 -0.06 -10.16 -21.66
CA ARG A 118 0.12 -9.65 -23.04
C ARG A 118 -1.08 -9.96 -23.92
N ARG A 119 -1.65 -11.17 -23.90
CA ARG A 119 -2.86 -11.52 -24.68
C ARG A 119 -4.07 -10.71 -24.23
N LYS A 120 -4.20 -10.43 -22.94
CA LYS A 120 -5.24 -9.53 -22.42
C LYS A 120 -5.07 -8.10 -22.96
N LEU A 121 -3.83 -7.60 -23.01
CA LEU A 121 -3.50 -6.28 -23.55
C LEU A 121 -3.65 -6.21 -25.08
N GLU A 122 -3.31 -7.29 -25.80
CA GLU A 122 -3.51 -7.41 -27.25
C GLU A 122 -4.98 -7.59 -27.63
N GLY A 123 -5.79 -8.24 -26.78
CA GLY A 123 -7.24 -8.27 -26.93
C GLY A 123 -7.85 -6.87 -26.86
N ILE A 124 -7.40 -6.05 -25.91
CA ILE A 124 -7.78 -4.62 -25.81
C ILE A 124 -7.28 -3.85 -27.05
N ARG A 125 -6.05 -4.09 -27.52
CA ARG A 125 -5.50 -3.42 -28.72
C ARG A 125 -6.25 -3.78 -30.00
N ASN A 126 -6.69 -5.03 -30.15
CA ASN A 126 -7.43 -5.47 -31.34
C ASN A 126 -8.89 -4.99 -31.33
N GLU A 127 -9.52 -4.82 -30.15
CA GLU A 127 -10.81 -4.12 -30.01
C GLU A 127 -10.74 -2.62 -30.40
N LEU A 128 -9.56 -2.01 -30.37
CA LEU A 128 -9.30 -0.64 -30.80
C LEU A 128 -9.05 -0.49 -32.32
N VAL A 129 -8.90 -1.59 -33.07
CA VAL A 129 -8.51 -1.58 -34.49
C VAL A 129 -9.61 -2.10 -35.43
N ASP A 130 -10.65 -2.78 -34.92
CA ASP A 130 -11.74 -3.32 -35.75
C ASP A 130 -13.09 -2.60 -35.51
N GLY A 131 -13.33 -1.51 -36.26
CA GLY A 131 -14.66 -1.08 -36.71
C GLY A 131 -15.41 0.02 -35.91
N PRO A 132 -15.59 1.24 -36.48
CA PRO A 132 -16.45 2.30 -35.93
C PRO A 132 -17.97 2.14 -36.13
N ASP A 133 -18.47 1.20 -36.93
CA ASP A 133 -19.87 1.28 -37.43
C ASP A 133 -20.83 0.12 -37.08
N ASP A 134 -20.38 -1.03 -36.55
CA ASP A 134 -21.30 -2.16 -36.24
C ASP A 134 -21.75 -2.21 -34.76
N GLN A 135 -21.02 -1.57 -33.84
CA GLN A 135 -21.37 -1.52 -32.40
C GLN A 135 -22.50 -0.51 -32.07
N LEU A 136 -22.72 0.49 -32.93
CA LEU A 136 -23.72 1.56 -32.72
C LEU A 136 -25.18 1.04 -32.69
N THR A 137 -25.45 -0.09 -33.31
CA THR A 137 -26.82 -0.64 -33.43
C THR A 137 -27.19 -1.57 -32.27
N ARG A 138 -26.21 -2.21 -31.62
CA ARG A 138 -26.45 -3.10 -30.46
C ARG A 138 -26.41 -2.37 -29.11
N ILE A 139 -25.63 -1.30 -28.99
CA ILE A 139 -25.55 -0.47 -27.76
C ILE A 139 -26.87 0.26 -27.45
N ARG A 140 -27.73 0.49 -28.45
CA ARG A 140 -29.07 1.08 -28.22
C ARG A 140 -30.10 0.10 -27.65
N ALA A 141 -29.86 -1.21 -27.69
CA ALA A 141 -30.90 -2.21 -27.44
C ALA A 141 -30.75 -2.99 -26.10
N SER A 142 -29.61 -2.91 -25.41
CA SER A 142 -29.42 -3.68 -24.18
C SER A 142 -28.68 -2.90 -23.09
N SER A 143 -29.45 -2.54 -22.06
CA SER A 143 -29.01 -2.38 -20.67
C SER A 143 -28.46 -1.01 -20.24
N GLY A 144 -29.40 -0.17 -19.79
CA GLY A 144 -29.39 0.54 -18.50
C GLY A 144 -28.08 1.04 -17.88
N ILE A 145 -27.95 2.38 -17.89
CA ILE A 145 -27.35 3.25 -16.85
C ILE A 145 -25.87 2.98 -16.50
N THR A 146 -24.96 3.71 -17.15
CA THR A 146 -23.83 4.46 -16.54
C THR A 146 -23.34 5.52 -17.55
N GLU A 147 -23.42 6.81 -17.20
CA GLU A 147 -22.30 7.65 -16.73
C GLU A 147 -21.29 8.05 -17.81
N TYR A 148 -21.65 8.98 -18.71
CA TYR A 148 -20.76 10.07 -19.10
C TYR A 148 -21.56 11.16 -19.84
N ASN A 149 -21.38 12.43 -19.48
CA ASN A 149 -21.73 13.53 -20.37
C ASN A 149 -20.59 14.54 -20.35
N PRO A 150 -19.88 14.72 -21.47
CA PRO A 150 -18.84 15.74 -21.58
C PRO A 150 -19.41 17.17 -21.49
N ASN A 151 -20.74 17.32 -21.57
CA ASN A 151 -21.47 18.56 -21.36
C ASN A 151 -21.98 18.61 -19.93
N TYR A 152 -21.35 19.42 -19.07
CA TYR A 152 -21.91 19.66 -17.75
C TYR A 152 -22.97 20.75 -17.88
N GLU A 153 -24.25 20.38 -17.81
CA GLU A 153 -25.37 21.31 -17.85
C GLU A 153 -25.60 21.87 -16.45
N PHE A 154 -25.38 23.16 -16.25
CA PHE A 154 -25.65 23.87 -15.00
C PHE A 154 -26.51 25.09 -15.32
N GLY A 155 -27.67 25.22 -14.68
CA GLY A 155 -28.59 26.35 -14.90
C GLY A 155 -29.11 26.48 -16.34
N GLY A 156 -29.25 25.37 -17.08
CA GLY A 156 -29.76 25.35 -18.46
C GLY A 156 -28.73 25.63 -19.56
N GLY A 157 -27.44 25.78 -19.22
CA GLY A 157 -26.34 25.94 -20.18
C GLY A 157 -25.29 24.83 -20.07
N SER A 158 -24.89 24.25 -21.20
CA SER A 158 -23.75 23.32 -21.28
C SER A 158 -22.44 24.07 -21.07
N CYS A 159 -21.62 23.63 -20.11
CA CYS A 159 -20.24 24.05 -19.92
C CYS A 159 -19.29 22.95 -20.34
N THR A 160 -18.27 23.32 -21.08
CA THR A 160 -17.20 22.44 -21.52
C THR A 160 -15.86 22.89 -20.93
N ILE A 161 -14.86 22.00 -21.00
CA ILE A 161 -13.49 22.30 -20.54
C ILE A 161 -12.92 23.53 -21.26
N LYS A 162 -13.35 23.80 -22.50
CA LYS A 162 -12.90 24.95 -23.29
C LYS A 162 -13.37 26.30 -22.73
N ASP A 163 -14.42 26.28 -21.92
CA ASP A 163 -14.98 27.48 -21.28
C ASP A 163 -14.24 27.85 -20.00
N LEU A 164 -13.34 26.98 -19.51
CA LEU A 164 -12.52 27.25 -18.35
C LEU A 164 -11.45 28.29 -18.67
N LYS A 165 -11.23 29.19 -17.71
CA LYS A 165 -10.19 30.21 -17.81
C LYS A 165 -8.80 29.59 -17.72
N GLU A 166 -8.13 29.44 -18.86
CA GLU A 166 -6.74 28.99 -18.92
C GLU A 166 -5.78 30.07 -18.43
N ILE A 167 -4.87 29.68 -17.54
CA ILE A 167 -3.82 30.52 -16.98
C ILE A 167 -2.49 30.11 -17.66
N PRO A 168 -1.74 31.05 -18.25
CA PRO A 168 -0.42 30.74 -18.79
C PRO A 168 0.49 30.18 -17.69
N ARG A 169 1.05 28.99 -17.89
CA ARG A 169 1.90 28.30 -16.89
C ARG A 169 3.03 29.19 -16.36
N GLN A 170 3.60 30.05 -17.21
CA GLN A 170 4.68 30.98 -16.86
C GLN A 170 4.27 32.08 -15.86
N ASN A 171 2.97 32.33 -15.71
CA ASN A 171 2.44 33.31 -14.75
C ASN A 171 2.21 32.69 -13.37
N LEU A 172 2.37 31.37 -13.23
CA LEU A 172 2.13 30.64 -12.00
C LEU A 172 3.46 30.14 -11.43
N THR A 173 3.73 30.46 -10.17
CA THR A 173 4.92 29.98 -9.45
C THR A 173 4.49 29.17 -8.23
N LEU A 174 4.87 27.90 -8.17
CA LEU A 174 4.65 27.04 -7.00
C LEU A 174 5.74 27.29 -5.97
N VAL A 175 5.37 27.37 -4.69
CA VAL A 175 6.29 27.78 -3.62
C VAL A 175 6.40 26.69 -2.56
N LYS A 176 5.27 26.25 -2.00
CA LYS A 176 5.28 25.36 -0.83
C LYS A 176 4.15 24.35 -0.91
N ALA A 177 4.43 23.08 -0.68
CA ALA A 177 3.39 22.07 -0.51
C ALA A 177 2.57 22.34 0.77
N LEU A 178 1.25 22.38 0.64
CA LEU A 178 0.29 22.57 1.73
C LEU A 178 -0.24 21.22 2.25
N GLY A 179 -0.35 20.22 1.38
CA GLY A 179 -0.83 18.88 1.72
C GLY A 179 -1.10 18.00 0.50
N GLN A 180 -1.67 16.83 0.74
CA GLN A 180 -2.16 15.91 -0.31
C GLN A 180 -3.67 16.04 -0.47
N GLY A 181 -4.13 16.12 -1.71
CA GLY A 181 -5.54 16.04 -2.10
C GLY A 181 -5.86 14.68 -2.73
N ALA A 182 -7.09 14.50 -3.24
CA ALA A 182 -7.54 13.23 -3.82
C ALA A 182 -6.75 12.79 -5.07
N PHE A 183 -6.24 13.74 -5.85
CA PHE A 183 -5.60 13.51 -7.15
C PHE A 183 -4.09 13.67 -7.16
N GLY A 184 -3.53 14.22 -6.08
CA GLY A 184 -2.14 14.65 -6.03
C GLY A 184 -1.88 15.58 -4.85
N GLU A 185 -1.07 16.60 -5.07
CA GLU A 185 -0.65 17.54 -4.03
C GLU A 185 -1.31 18.91 -4.21
N VAL A 186 -1.42 19.64 -3.11
CA VAL A 186 -1.88 21.02 -3.09
C VAL A 186 -0.71 21.91 -2.71
N TYR A 187 -0.42 22.90 -3.53
CA TYR A 187 0.68 23.85 -3.33
C TYR A 187 0.15 25.26 -3.08
N GLN A 188 0.82 25.98 -2.20
CA GLN A 188 0.78 27.44 -2.21
C GLN A 188 1.62 27.93 -3.39
N GLY A 189 1.11 28.93 -4.10
CA GLY A 189 1.81 29.59 -5.18
C GLY A 189 1.45 31.06 -5.31
N TYR A 190 2.02 31.68 -6.32
CA TYR A 190 1.76 33.07 -6.71
C TYR A 190 1.35 33.12 -8.18
N LEU A 191 0.29 33.87 -8.45
CA LEU A 191 -0.19 34.18 -9.79
C LEU A 191 0.13 35.64 -10.12
N LYS A 192 0.90 35.87 -11.19
CA LYS A 192 1.22 37.21 -11.66
C LYS A 192 -0.06 37.90 -12.18
N SER A 193 -0.39 39.05 -11.60
CA SER A 193 -1.50 39.87 -12.07
C SER A 193 -1.20 40.45 -13.46
N PHE A 194 -2.22 40.54 -14.30
CA PHE A 194 -2.15 41.21 -15.60
C PHE A 194 -2.30 42.74 -15.48
N ALA A 195 -2.63 43.25 -14.29
CA ALA A 195 -2.69 44.68 -14.04
C ALA A 195 -1.28 45.29 -14.00
N ARG A 196 -1.16 46.56 -14.42
CA ARG A 196 0.12 47.29 -14.55
C ARG A 196 0.91 47.39 -13.24
N ASP A 197 0.23 47.23 -12.11
CA ASP A 197 0.85 47.09 -10.80
C ASP A 197 1.10 45.61 -10.53
N SER A 198 2.38 45.23 -10.59
CA SER A 198 2.96 43.88 -10.49
C SER A 198 2.75 43.20 -9.13
N VAL A 199 1.54 43.23 -8.59
CA VAL A 199 1.19 42.54 -7.34
C VAL A 199 0.89 41.09 -7.67
N GLU A 200 1.72 40.19 -7.13
CA GLU A 200 1.48 38.75 -7.21
C GLU A 200 0.34 38.36 -6.26
N MET A 201 -0.64 37.61 -6.79
CA MET A 201 -1.78 37.12 -6.01
C MET A 201 -1.45 35.75 -5.42
N PRO A 202 -1.57 35.55 -4.10
CA PRO A 202 -1.38 34.23 -3.50
C PRO A 202 -2.52 33.29 -3.89
N VAL A 203 -2.17 32.07 -4.27
CA VAL A 203 -3.12 31.06 -4.77
C VAL A 203 -2.83 29.67 -4.17
N ALA A 204 -3.86 28.83 -4.13
CA ALA A 204 -3.71 27.40 -3.92
C ALA A 204 -3.78 26.68 -5.27
N VAL A 205 -2.87 25.73 -5.51
CA VAL A 205 -2.76 25.01 -6.77
C VAL A 205 -2.89 23.51 -6.49
N LYS A 206 -4.02 22.92 -6.92
CA LYS A 206 -4.19 21.46 -6.91
C LYS A 206 -3.50 20.88 -8.14
N THR A 207 -2.77 19.79 -7.96
CA THR A 207 -2.05 19.10 -9.03
C THR A 207 -2.64 17.72 -9.31
N LEU A 208 -2.65 17.32 -10.58
CA LEU A 208 -2.88 15.96 -11.00
C LEU A 208 -1.53 15.29 -11.28
N THR A 209 -1.30 14.11 -10.69
CA THR A 209 -0.08 13.33 -10.91
C THR A 209 0.09 12.89 -12.37
N GLU A 210 1.32 12.84 -12.88
CA GLU A 210 1.60 12.51 -14.29
C GLU A 210 1.27 11.06 -14.67
N MET A 211 1.22 10.15 -13.69
CA MET A 211 0.86 8.73 -13.89
C MET A 211 -0.59 8.43 -13.47
N SER A 212 -1.49 9.42 -13.49
CA SER A 212 -2.90 9.23 -13.16
C SER A 212 -3.63 8.37 -14.20
N SER A 213 -4.63 7.60 -13.76
CA SER A 213 -5.54 6.92 -14.69
C SER A 213 -6.42 7.91 -15.46
N ASP A 214 -6.95 7.49 -16.61
CA ASP A 214 -7.88 8.31 -17.40
C ASP A 214 -9.10 8.75 -16.57
N GLN A 215 -9.60 7.88 -15.69
CA GLN A 215 -10.69 8.22 -14.77
C GLN A 215 -10.31 9.33 -13.80
N ALA A 216 -9.10 9.28 -13.22
CA ALA A 216 -8.64 10.31 -12.28
C ALA A 216 -8.42 11.66 -13.00
N GLU A 217 -7.98 11.63 -14.26
CA GLU A 217 -7.92 12.82 -15.10
C GLU A 217 -9.32 13.40 -15.33
N MET A 218 -10.29 12.56 -15.70
CA MET A 218 -11.68 13.00 -15.92
C MET A 218 -12.29 13.59 -14.65
N ASP A 219 -12.13 12.94 -13.50
CA ASP A 219 -12.63 13.43 -12.21
C ASP A 219 -12.01 14.80 -11.85
N PHE A 220 -10.72 15.00 -12.13
CA PHE A 220 -10.04 16.28 -11.92
C PHE A 220 -10.57 17.38 -12.84
N LEU A 221 -10.81 17.08 -14.12
CA LEU A 221 -11.42 18.02 -15.07
C LEU A 221 -12.85 18.38 -14.66
N MET A 222 -13.62 17.40 -14.19
CA MET A 222 -14.98 17.61 -13.70
C MET A 222 -15.00 18.47 -12.43
N GLU A 223 -14.06 18.28 -11.51
CA GLU A 223 -13.93 19.14 -10.34
C GLU A 223 -13.71 20.60 -10.76
N ALA A 224 -12.82 20.85 -11.73
CA ALA A 224 -12.59 22.21 -12.25
C ALA A 224 -13.86 22.83 -12.87
N LEU A 225 -14.61 22.05 -13.65
CA LEU A 225 -15.88 22.49 -14.24
C LEU A 225 -16.90 22.87 -13.18
N ILE A 226 -17.10 22.00 -12.19
CA ILE A 226 -18.01 22.23 -11.07
C ILE A 226 -17.62 23.52 -10.33
N MET A 227 -16.35 23.62 -9.91
CA MET A 227 -15.87 24.76 -9.15
C MET A 227 -15.97 26.08 -9.92
N SER A 228 -15.82 26.05 -11.25
CA SER A 228 -15.93 27.24 -12.10
C SER A 228 -17.32 27.88 -12.11
N LYS A 229 -18.37 27.12 -11.75
CA LYS A 229 -19.75 27.60 -11.73
C LYS A 229 -20.11 28.40 -10.50
N PHE A 230 -19.38 28.20 -9.40
CA PHE A 230 -19.76 28.80 -8.14
C PHE A 230 -19.09 30.15 -7.92
N ARG A 231 -19.90 31.11 -7.48
CA ARG A 231 -19.44 32.43 -7.07
C ARG A 231 -20.21 32.86 -5.82
N HIS A 232 -19.65 32.52 -4.66
CA HIS A 232 -20.25 32.83 -3.37
C HIS A 232 -19.17 33.09 -2.30
N PRO A 233 -19.35 34.04 -1.36
CA PRO A 233 -18.34 34.35 -0.34
C PRO A 233 -17.95 33.17 0.57
N ASN A 234 -18.82 32.19 0.74
CA ASN A 234 -18.59 30.98 1.56
C ASN A 234 -18.30 29.71 0.74
N ILE A 235 -17.92 29.87 -0.54
CA ILE A 235 -17.39 28.80 -1.38
C ILE A 235 -16.04 29.24 -1.90
N VAL A 236 -15.07 28.33 -1.94
CA VAL A 236 -13.72 28.64 -2.44
C VAL A 236 -13.80 29.17 -3.87
N HIS A 237 -13.13 30.29 -4.12
CA HIS A 237 -13.12 30.92 -5.42
C HIS A 237 -12.20 30.19 -6.39
N PHE A 238 -12.79 29.71 -7.49
CA PHE A 238 -12.06 29.20 -8.64
C PHE A 238 -11.46 30.36 -9.46
N ILE A 239 -10.16 30.30 -9.73
CA ILE A 239 -9.42 31.35 -10.45
C ILE A 239 -9.19 30.95 -11.91
N GLY A 240 -8.87 29.68 -12.16
CA GLY A 240 -8.59 29.15 -13.49
C GLY A 240 -7.87 27.80 -13.48
N VAL A 241 -7.38 27.38 -14.64
CA VAL A 241 -6.72 26.09 -14.85
C VAL A 241 -5.44 26.24 -15.67
N CYS A 242 -4.55 25.26 -15.59
CA CYS A 242 -3.41 25.12 -16.50
C CYS A 242 -3.41 23.69 -17.07
N PHE A 243 -4.24 23.42 -18.08
CA PHE A 243 -4.42 22.08 -18.65
C PHE A 243 -3.60 21.84 -19.92
N GLY A 244 -3.05 22.89 -20.55
CA GLY A 244 -2.25 22.74 -21.76
C GLY A 244 -0.91 22.01 -21.59
N LYS A 245 -0.46 21.75 -20.35
CA LYS A 245 0.79 21.03 -20.04
C LYS A 245 0.64 20.16 -18.78
N LEU A 246 1.33 19.02 -18.75
CA LEU A 246 1.50 18.21 -17.54
C LEU A 246 2.55 18.84 -16.60
N PRO A 247 2.44 18.61 -15.27
CA PRO A 247 1.23 18.14 -14.58
C PRO A 247 0.11 19.18 -14.68
N ARG A 248 -1.17 18.74 -14.75
CA ARG A 248 -2.33 19.65 -14.88
C ARG A 248 -2.64 20.34 -13.55
N PHE A 249 -3.07 21.60 -13.61
CA PHE A 249 -3.36 22.41 -12.42
C PHE A 249 -4.77 22.99 -12.39
N ILE A 250 -5.36 23.01 -11.19
CA ILE A 250 -6.52 23.85 -10.84
C ILE A 250 -6.02 24.92 -9.88
N VAL A 251 -6.32 26.19 -10.20
CA VAL A 251 -5.88 27.35 -9.43
C VAL A 251 -7.07 27.95 -8.67
N LEU A 252 -6.93 28.05 -7.36
CA LEU A 252 -7.96 28.48 -6.42
C LEU A 252 -7.44 29.63 -5.55
N GLU A 253 -8.34 30.37 -4.89
CA GLU A 253 -7.93 31.30 -3.85
C GLU A 253 -7.19 30.59 -2.71
N LEU A 254 -6.18 31.23 -2.13
CA LEU A 254 -5.47 30.70 -0.99
C LEU A 254 -6.22 30.99 0.32
N LEU A 255 -6.66 29.94 1.00
CA LEU A 255 -7.30 30.02 2.32
C LEU A 255 -6.28 29.72 3.43
N SER A 256 -5.55 30.77 3.84
CA SER A 256 -4.39 30.68 4.73
C SER A 256 -4.69 30.22 6.16
N GLY A 257 -5.97 30.27 6.57
CA GLY A 257 -6.42 29.76 7.86
C GLY A 257 -6.42 28.24 7.96
N GLY A 258 -6.34 27.53 6.82
CA GLY A 258 -6.26 26.08 6.76
C GLY A 258 -7.58 25.38 7.06
N ASP A 259 -7.49 24.09 7.36
CA ASP A 259 -8.62 23.18 7.60
C ASP A 259 -9.39 23.51 8.88
N LEU A 260 -10.72 23.59 8.79
CA LEU A 260 -11.60 23.93 9.92
C LEU A 260 -11.53 22.89 11.03
N LYS A 261 -11.48 21.60 10.70
CA LYS A 261 -11.35 20.53 11.71
C LYS A 261 -10.04 20.66 12.49
N VAL A 262 -8.91 20.90 11.82
CA VAL A 262 -7.60 21.13 12.47
C VAL A 262 -7.64 22.41 13.31
N PHE A 263 -8.15 23.51 12.74
CA PHE A 263 -8.28 24.78 13.46
C PHE A 263 -9.06 24.66 14.76
N LEU A 264 -10.22 23.99 14.74
CA LEU A 264 -11.05 23.78 15.93
C LEU A 264 -10.35 22.91 16.97
N ARG A 265 -9.58 21.88 16.55
CA ARG A 265 -8.79 21.05 17.47
C ARG A 265 -7.68 21.83 18.14
N ASP A 266 -6.95 22.63 17.37
CA ASP A 266 -5.83 23.44 17.86
C ASP A 266 -6.29 24.55 18.80
N SER A 267 -7.52 25.05 18.61
CA SER A 267 -8.10 26.15 19.38
C SER A 267 -8.80 25.70 20.67
N ARG A 268 -8.84 24.39 20.98
CA ARG A 268 -9.46 23.89 22.21
C ARG A 268 -8.77 24.48 23.45
N PRO A 269 -9.53 24.82 24.51
CA PRO A 269 -8.94 25.24 25.77
C PRO A 269 -8.01 24.14 26.30
N LYS A 270 -6.79 24.53 26.70
CA LYS A 270 -5.83 23.68 27.40
C LYS A 270 -5.55 24.28 28.78
N PRO A 271 -5.13 23.48 29.78
CA PRO A 271 -4.84 23.99 31.12
C PRO A 271 -3.87 25.18 31.13
N GLU A 272 -2.88 25.14 30.24
CA GLU A 272 -1.83 26.16 30.11
C GLU A 272 -2.16 27.27 29.10
N ARG A 273 -3.26 27.12 28.34
CA ARG A 273 -3.62 28.04 27.26
C ARG A 273 -5.15 28.12 27.11
N PRO A 274 -5.79 29.20 27.57
CA PRO A 274 -7.22 29.38 27.34
C PRO A 274 -7.52 29.39 25.84
N SER A 275 -8.72 28.94 25.48
CA SER A 275 -9.19 29.00 24.10
C SER A 275 -9.26 30.45 23.63
N SER A 276 -8.75 30.72 22.43
CA SER A 276 -8.95 31.99 21.75
C SER A 276 -10.32 32.11 21.09
N LEU A 277 -11.14 31.05 21.11
CA LEU A 277 -12.49 31.01 20.56
C LEU A 277 -13.54 31.12 21.66
N VAL A 278 -14.52 31.98 21.41
CA VAL A 278 -15.77 32.06 22.17
C VAL A 278 -16.94 31.48 21.36
N MET A 279 -18.09 31.26 21.99
CA MET A 279 -19.26 30.68 21.32
C MET A 279 -19.69 31.47 20.07
N ARG A 280 -19.54 32.80 20.11
CA ARG A 280 -19.81 33.67 18.96
C ARG A 280 -18.95 33.30 17.74
N ASP A 281 -17.68 32.95 17.92
CA ASP A 281 -16.82 32.53 16.80
C ASP A 281 -17.34 31.24 16.15
N LEU A 282 -17.78 30.29 16.97
CA LEU A 282 -18.28 29.00 16.50
C LEU A 282 -19.60 29.17 15.73
N LEU A 283 -20.49 30.02 16.23
CA LEU A 283 -21.74 30.36 15.54
C LEU A 283 -21.48 31.05 14.20
N LEU A 284 -20.49 31.95 14.12
CA LEU A 284 -20.10 32.60 12.87
C LEU A 284 -19.55 31.58 11.86
N CYS A 285 -18.71 30.65 12.29
CA CYS A 285 -18.24 29.55 11.45
C CYS A 285 -19.40 28.70 10.90
N ALA A 286 -20.39 28.38 11.74
CA ALA A 286 -21.56 27.62 11.32
C ALA A 286 -22.44 28.40 10.34
N ILE A 287 -22.67 29.70 10.58
CA ILE A 287 -23.41 30.59 9.68
C ILE A 287 -22.74 30.68 8.31
N ASP A 288 -21.41 30.78 8.28
CA ASP A 288 -20.64 30.81 7.03
C ASP A 288 -20.85 29.53 6.20
N VAL A 289 -20.73 28.36 6.82
CA VAL A 289 -20.99 27.08 6.12
C VAL A 289 -22.44 27.00 5.67
N ALA A 290 -23.40 27.40 6.52
CA ALA A 290 -24.82 27.38 6.19
C ALA A 290 -25.16 28.25 4.97
N LYS A 291 -24.57 29.45 4.85
CA LYS A 291 -24.72 30.30 3.66
C LYS A 291 -24.17 29.63 2.41
N GLY A 292 -23.04 28.93 2.52
CA GLY A 292 -22.48 28.12 1.44
C GLY A 292 -23.45 27.01 1.01
N CYS A 293 -23.99 26.25 1.97
CA CYS A 293 -24.96 25.19 1.69
C CYS A 293 -26.26 25.72 1.08
N ALA A 294 -26.79 26.84 1.58
CA ALA A 294 -27.99 27.47 1.03
C ALA A 294 -27.77 27.88 -0.44
N TYR A 295 -26.61 28.45 -0.76
CA TYR A 295 -26.27 28.77 -2.15
C TYR A 295 -26.20 27.51 -3.03
N LEU A 296 -25.65 26.39 -2.53
CA LEU A 296 -25.66 25.13 -3.28
C LEU A 296 -27.08 24.60 -3.51
N GLU A 297 -27.94 24.66 -2.49
CA GLU A 297 -29.36 24.27 -2.60
C GLU A 297 -30.12 25.12 -3.63
N ASP A 298 -29.94 26.46 -3.59
CA ASP A 298 -30.55 27.40 -4.53
C ASP A 298 -30.11 27.17 -5.98
N ASN A 299 -28.91 26.61 -6.16
CA ASN A 299 -28.37 26.25 -7.46
C ASN A 299 -28.60 24.76 -7.82
N HIS A 300 -29.48 24.07 -7.10
CA HIS A 300 -29.83 22.66 -7.32
C HIS A 300 -28.60 21.75 -7.35
N PHE A 301 -27.69 21.94 -6.41
CA PHE A 301 -26.43 21.23 -6.35
C PHE A 301 -26.25 20.54 -5.00
N ILE A 302 -25.90 19.25 -5.01
CA ILE A 302 -25.69 18.46 -3.79
C ILE A 302 -24.19 18.22 -3.62
N HIS A 303 -23.66 18.65 -2.48
CA HIS A 303 -22.26 18.46 -2.12
C HIS A 303 -21.92 17.02 -1.74
N ARG A 304 -22.80 16.34 -1.00
CA ARG A 304 -22.67 14.93 -0.55
C ARG A 304 -21.54 14.64 0.44
N ASP A 305 -20.78 15.66 0.84
CA ASP A 305 -19.70 15.52 1.81
C ASP A 305 -19.45 16.82 2.59
N ILE A 306 -20.53 17.46 3.06
CA ILE A 306 -20.40 18.58 3.99
C ILE A 306 -19.81 18.06 5.30
N ALA A 307 -18.60 18.50 5.62
CA ALA A 307 -17.90 18.17 6.84
C ALA A 307 -16.84 19.21 7.16
N ALA A 308 -16.46 19.33 8.44
CA ALA A 308 -15.43 20.27 8.86
C ALA A 308 -14.04 20.06 8.20
N ARG A 309 -13.78 18.86 7.64
CA ARG A 309 -12.54 18.57 6.89
C ARG A 309 -12.51 19.13 5.45
N ASN A 310 -13.68 19.49 4.93
CA ASN A 310 -13.87 20.02 3.58
C ASN A 310 -14.15 21.54 3.61
N CYS A 311 -14.02 22.15 4.79
CA CYS A 311 -14.17 23.58 5.01
C CYS A 311 -12.81 24.19 5.38
N LEU A 312 -12.48 25.31 4.75
CA LEU A 312 -11.24 26.05 4.98
C LEU A 312 -11.53 27.46 5.51
N LEU A 313 -10.56 28.04 6.20
CA LEU A 313 -10.65 29.40 6.73
C LEU A 313 -9.78 30.39 5.95
N THR A 314 -10.26 31.62 5.77
CA THR A 314 -9.44 32.70 5.18
C THR A 314 -8.22 33.05 6.03
N THR A 315 -8.37 33.07 7.36
CA THR A 315 -7.30 33.33 8.34
C THR A 315 -7.60 32.60 9.67
N ARG A 316 -6.59 32.38 10.51
CA ARG A 316 -6.78 31.84 11.87
C ARG A 316 -7.20 32.93 12.87
N GLY A 317 -6.86 34.19 12.60
CA GLY A 317 -7.15 35.33 13.48
C GLY A 317 -8.63 35.76 13.48
N PRO A 318 -8.97 36.82 14.23
CA PRO A 318 -10.28 37.47 14.14
C PRO A 318 -10.61 37.92 12.71
N GLY A 319 -11.89 37.96 12.35
CA GLY A 319 -12.34 38.29 10.99
C GLY A 319 -12.21 37.14 9.98
N ARG A 320 -11.98 35.91 10.47
CA ARG A 320 -11.99 34.70 9.64
C ARG A 320 -13.36 34.47 9.01
N VAL A 321 -13.35 33.94 7.80
CA VAL A 321 -14.53 33.47 7.07
C VAL A 321 -14.31 32.00 6.72
N VAL A 322 -15.32 31.17 6.94
CA VAL A 322 -15.28 29.76 6.55
C VAL A 322 -15.84 29.61 5.13
N LYS A 323 -15.15 28.80 4.32
CA LYS A 323 -15.56 28.47 2.95
C LYS A 323 -15.53 26.97 2.70
N ILE A 324 -16.52 26.47 1.98
CA ILE A 324 -16.56 25.10 1.46
C ILE A 324 -15.54 25.00 0.32
N ALA A 325 -14.65 24.01 0.35
CA ALA A 325 -13.47 23.99 -0.51
C ALA A 325 -13.15 22.68 -1.25
N ASP A 326 -13.86 21.59 -0.95
CA ASP A 326 -13.62 20.29 -1.59
C ASP A 326 -14.90 19.74 -2.22
N PHE A 327 -14.92 19.66 -3.55
CA PHE A 327 -16.08 19.25 -4.34
C PHE A 327 -15.90 17.86 -4.97
N GLY A 328 -14.91 17.07 -4.53
CA GLY A 328 -14.59 15.78 -5.15
C GLY A 328 -15.71 14.73 -5.15
N MET A 329 -16.71 14.86 -4.25
CA MET A 329 -17.91 14.00 -4.20
C MET A 329 -19.18 14.66 -4.73
N ALA A 330 -19.10 15.92 -5.13
CA ALA A 330 -20.26 16.75 -5.40
C ALA A 330 -20.84 16.51 -6.81
N ARG A 331 -22.17 16.64 -6.96
CA ARG A 331 -22.87 16.35 -8.22
C ARG A 331 -24.14 17.19 -8.40
N ASP A 332 -24.51 17.44 -9.66
CA ASP A 332 -25.76 18.09 -10.05
C ASP A 332 -26.98 17.18 -9.80
N ILE A 333 -28.12 17.75 -9.44
CA ILE A 333 -29.42 17.08 -9.20
C ILE A 333 -30.10 16.67 -10.52
N TYR A 334 -29.90 17.39 -11.63
CA TYR A 334 -30.72 17.25 -12.84
C TYR A 334 -30.58 15.92 -13.60
N ARG A 335 -29.66 15.04 -13.20
CA ARG A 335 -29.50 13.71 -13.81
C ARG A 335 -30.02 12.63 -12.88
N ASN A 336 -31.35 12.55 -12.86
CA ASN A 336 -32.19 11.68 -12.04
C ASN A 336 -32.13 12.06 -10.55
N ASP A 337 -33.29 12.29 -9.94
CA ASP A 337 -33.49 12.50 -8.48
C ASP A 337 -33.02 11.30 -7.61
N TYR A 338 -32.29 10.35 -8.19
CA TYR A 338 -31.86 9.09 -7.62
C TYR A 338 -30.49 8.68 -8.18
N TYR A 339 -29.45 8.64 -7.33
CA TYR A 339 -28.11 8.22 -7.70
C TYR A 339 -27.63 6.99 -6.91
N ARG A 340 -27.59 5.82 -7.53
CA ARG A 340 -26.93 4.64 -6.95
C ARG A 340 -25.44 4.65 -7.27
N LYS A 341 -24.58 4.85 -6.26
CA LYS A 341 -23.13 4.67 -6.41
C LYS A 341 -22.80 3.18 -6.50
N GLY A 342 -22.27 2.72 -7.64
CA GLY A 342 -21.65 1.40 -7.74
C GLY A 342 -20.16 1.46 -7.33
N GLY A 343 -19.68 0.48 -6.54
CA GLY A 343 -18.24 0.23 -6.33
C GLY A 343 -17.65 0.55 -4.95
N LYS A 344 -16.39 0.14 -4.74
CA LYS A 344 -15.58 0.26 -3.49
C LYS A 344 -15.06 1.69 -3.23
N ALA A 345 -15.90 2.71 -3.35
CA ALA A 345 -15.48 4.06 -2.96
C ALA A 345 -15.62 4.26 -1.45
N MET A 346 -14.63 4.90 -0.81
CA MET A 346 -14.73 5.32 0.59
C MET A 346 -15.88 6.33 0.72
N LEU A 347 -16.94 5.97 1.46
CA LEU A 347 -18.10 6.82 1.70
C LEU A 347 -17.98 7.53 3.05
N PRO A 348 -18.46 8.79 3.19
CA PRO A 348 -18.44 9.53 4.44
C PRO A 348 -19.57 9.10 5.37
N VAL A 349 -19.63 7.80 5.71
CA VAL A 349 -20.78 7.16 6.39
C VAL A 349 -21.28 7.92 7.61
N LYS A 350 -20.38 8.52 8.41
CA LYS A 350 -20.75 9.28 9.62
C LYS A 350 -21.54 10.57 9.33
N TRP A 351 -21.41 11.11 8.12
CA TRP A 351 -22.11 12.33 7.65
C TRP A 351 -23.31 12.01 6.76
N MET A 352 -23.61 10.74 6.50
CA MET A 352 -24.68 10.35 5.59
C MET A 352 -25.99 10.08 6.35
N PRO A 353 -27.13 10.54 5.82
CA PRO A 353 -28.44 10.16 6.34
C PRO A 353 -28.81 8.71 5.96
N PRO A 354 -29.80 8.10 6.63
CA PRO A 354 -30.20 6.72 6.39
C PRO A 354 -30.58 6.42 4.93
N GLU A 355 -31.36 7.28 4.27
CA GLU A 355 -31.79 7.09 2.88
C GLU A 355 -30.63 7.15 1.88
N ALA A 356 -29.58 7.93 2.16
CA ALA A 356 -28.39 7.98 1.33
C ALA A 356 -27.53 6.73 1.52
N PHE A 357 -27.46 6.21 2.74
CA PHE A 357 -26.67 5.02 3.06
C PHE A 357 -27.35 3.72 2.62
N LEU A 358 -28.66 3.59 2.84
CA LEU A 358 -29.43 2.38 2.55
C LEU A 358 -29.88 2.33 1.09
N ASP A 359 -30.46 3.42 0.60
CA ASP A 359 -31.15 3.44 -0.69
C ASP A 359 -30.34 4.19 -1.77
N GLY A 360 -29.25 4.86 -1.41
CA GLY A 360 -28.49 5.71 -2.33
C GLY A 360 -29.25 6.98 -2.74
N ILE A 361 -30.22 7.44 -1.96
CA ILE A 361 -30.98 8.65 -2.28
C ILE A 361 -30.19 9.88 -1.81
N PHE A 362 -29.93 10.81 -2.73
CA PHE A 362 -29.27 12.07 -2.42
C PHE A 362 -30.19 13.23 -2.84
N THR A 363 -30.45 14.13 -1.91
CA THR A 363 -31.17 15.39 -2.15
C THR A 363 -30.45 16.54 -1.43
N SER A 364 -30.90 17.78 -1.58
CA SER A 364 -30.38 18.88 -0.75
C SER A 364 -30.56 18.62 0.75
N LYS A 365 -31.55 17.78 1.15
CA LYS A 365 -31.76 17.37 2.55
C LYS A 365 -30.64 16.48 3.07
N THR A 366 -29.93 15.78 2.18
CA THR A 366 -28.74 15.03 2.55
C THR A 366 -27.64 15.96 3.07
N ASP A 367 -27.44 17.12 2.43
CA ASP A 367 -26.46 18.10 2.91
C ASP A 367 -26.91 18.79 4.21
N ILE A 368 -28.23 18.93 4.45
CA ILE A 368 -28.76 19.41 5.74
C ILE A 368 -28.42 18.43 6.86
N TRP A 369 -28.57 17.13 6.62
CA TRP A 369 -28.13 16.11 7.59
C TRP A 369 -26.63 16.24 7.87
N SER A 370 -25.81 16.28 6.82
CA SER A 370 -24.36 16.41 6.94
C SER A 370 -23.95 17.70 7.65
N PHE A 371 -24.65 18.82 7.47
CA PHE A 371 -24.43 20.08 8.18
C PHE A 371 -24.68 19.95 9.69
N GLY A 372 -25.63 19.12 10.11
CA GLY A 372 -25.90 18.86 11.52
C GLY A 372 -24.80 18.06 12.25
N VAL A 373 -23.97 17.31 11.50
CA VAL A 373 -22.88 16.47 12.01
C VAL A 373 -21.55 17.22 12.06
#